data_AF-A0A0P1GQT2-F1
#
_entry.id   AF-A0A0P1GQT2-F1
#
_cell.length_a   1.000
_cell.length_b   1.000
_cell.length_c   1.000
_cell.angle_alpha   90.00
_cell.angle_beta   90.00
_cell.angle_gamma   90.00
#
_symmetry.space_group_name_H-M   'P 1'
#
loop_
_entity.id
_entity.type
_entity.pdbx_description
1 polymer ?
#
loop_
_entity_poly.entity_id
_entity_poly.type
_entity_poly.pdbx_seq_one_letter_code
_entity_poly.pdbx_strand_id
1 'polypeptide(L)'
;MKPKTVRARRGGNVTKAPTEATFGILPGTQILTLDGALPVEVLSPGDKIITRSSGVAMLKGVECGYKTCETVRVRAGSLGHDRPGMDTILPSKQKILIRDWRAQALYNEPQKLIEAQNLIDGEYLRLQPAAQHMVFRLFFDEPQVIYADGLELDCATASIRMMA
;
A
#
# COMPACT_ATOMS: atom_id res chain seq x y z
N MET A 1 -21.92 -47.93 31.32
CA MET A 1 -21.37 -46.61 30.90
C MET A 1 -20.40 -46.87 29.74
N LYS A 2 -20.73 -46.47 28.50
CA LYS A 2 -19.89 -46.69 27.31
C LYS A 2 -19.03 -45.44 27.05
N PRO A 3 -17.75 -45.54 26.66
CA PRO A 3 -16.95 -44.35 26.38
C PRO A 3 -17.35 -43.76 25.02
N LYS A 4 -17.50 -42.44 24.98
CA LYS A 4 -17.69 -41.67 23.74
C LYS A 4 -16.33 -41.52 23.06
N THR A 5 -16.17 -42.13 21.90
CA THR A 5 -15.03 -41.92 20.99
C THR A 5 -15.04 -40.47 20.49
N VAL A 6 -13.98 -39.74 20.81
CA VAL A 6 -13.75 -38.36 20.34
C VAL A 6 -13.40 -38.42 18.85
N ARG A 7 -14.27 -37.84 18.02
CA ARG A 7 -14.07 -37.71 16.58
C ARG A 7 -13.03 -36.61 16.33
N ALA A 8 -11.86 -36.97 15.82
CA ALA A 8 -10.84 -36.04 15.38
C ALA A 8 -11.43 -35.04 14.36
N ARG A 9 -11.36 -33.75 14.67
CA ARG A 9 -11.67 -32.68 13.70
C ARG A 9 -10.58 -32.69 12.64
N ARG A 10 -10.95 -33.02 11.40
CA ARG A 10 -10.10 -32.81 10.23
C ARG A 10 -9.72 -31.34 10.17
N GLY A 11 -8.42 -31.06 10.16
CA GLY A 11 -7.92 -29.75 9.75
C GLY A 11 -8.43 -29.49 8.34
N GLY A 12 -9.32 -28.51 8.22
CA GLY A 12 -9.66 -27.96 6.91
C GLY A 12 -8.40 -27.30 6.37
N ASN A 13 -7.87 -27.83 5.27
CA ASN A 13 -6.96 -27.06 4.45
C ASN A 13 -7.70 -25.80 4.03
N VAL A 14 -7.42 -24.68 4.69
CA VAL A 14 -7.83 -23.37 4.22
C VAL A 14 -7.00 -23.16 2.96
N THR A 15 -7.58 -23.49 1.81
CA THR A 15 -7.01 -23.13 0.52
C THR A 15 -6.91 -21.61 0.51
N LYS A 16 -5.68 -21.09 0.67
CA LYS A 16 -5.38 -19.66 0.58
C LYS A 16 -5.98 -19.17 -0.74
N ALA A 17 -6.92 -18.23 -0.67
CA ALA A 17 -7.51 -17.65 -1.87
C ALA A 17 -6.39 -17.12 -2.77
N PRO A 18 -6.49 -17.28 -4.11
CA PRO A 18 -5.47 -16.77 -5.01
C PRO A 18 -5.27 -15.28 -4.75
N THR A 19 -4.08 -14.94 -4.27
CA THR A 19 -3.72 -13.58 -3.87
C THR A 19 -3.15 -12.86 -5.09
N GLU A 20 -3.75 -11.74 -5.48
CA GLU A 20 -3.24 -10.89 -6.55
C GLU A 20 -2.02 -10.11 -6.05
N ALA A 21 -0.99 -10.04 -6.91
CA ALA A 21 0.15 -9.15 -6.70
C ALA A 21 -0.30 -7.70 -6.95
N THR A 22 -0.86 -7.05 -5.94
CA THR A 22 -1.45 -5.72 -6.07
C THR A 22 -0.59 -4.65 -5.42
N PHE A 23 -0.33 -3.58 -6.17
CA PHE A 23 0.12 -2.29 -5.66
C PHE A 23 -1.00 -1.26 -5.88
N GLY A 24 -1.06 -0.25 -5.04
CA GLY A 24 -2.09 0.76 -5.04
C GLY A 24 -2.40 1.29 -3.65
N ILE A 25 -3.45 2.08 -3.58
CA ILE A 25 -3.84 2.87 -2.41
C ILE A 25 -5.24 2.43 -1.99
N LEU A 26 -5.47 2.33 -0.69
CA LEU A 26 -6.76 1.93 -0.12
C LEU A 26 -7.66 3.17 0.09
N PRO A 27 -9.00 2.99 0.12
CA PRO A 27 -9.94 4.08 0.37
C PRO A 27 -9.66 4.78 1.70
N GLY A 28 -9.91 6.08 1.75
CA GLY A 28 -9.70 6.93 2.92
C GLY A 28 -8.25 7.41 3.11
N THR A 29 -7.27 6.83 2.40
CA THR A 29 -5.88 7.31 2.43
C THR A 29 -5.81 8.74 1.89
N GLN A 30 -5.24 9.63 2.70
CA GLN A 30 -5.13 11.05 2.41
C GLN A 30 -3.91 11.33 1.54
N ILE A 31 -4.14 11.79 0.31
CA ILE A 31 -3.12 12.16 -0.66
C ILE A 31 -2.86 13.65 -0.58
N LEU A 32 -1.60 14.04 -0.52
CA LEU A 32 -1.23 15.45 -0.49
C LEU A 32 -1.39 16.09 -1.88
N THR A 33 -2.26 17.09 -1.98
CA THR A 33 -2.53 17.85 -3.21
C THR A 33 -2.29 19.34 -2.99
N LEU A 34 -2.30 20.14 -4.05
CA LEU A 34 -2.24 21.61 -3.92
C LEU A 34 -3.47 22.21 -3.21
N ASP A 35 -4.60 21.51 -3.21
CA ASP A 35 -5.83 21.94 -2.53
C ASP A 35 -5.93 21.40 -1.09
N GLY A 36 -4.86 20.78 -0.60
CA GLY A 36 -4.78 20.15 0.72
C GLY A 36 -4.73 18.63 0.65
N ALA A 37 -4.85 17.98 1.80
CA ALA A 37 -4.92 16.53 1.87
C ALA A 37 -6.33 16.07 1.48
N LEU A 38 -6.44 15.25 0.44
CA LEU A 38 -7.71 14.74 -0.09
C LEU A 38 -7.71 13.20 -0.09
N PRO A 39 -8.83 12.53 0.24
CA PRO A 39 -8.91 11.08 0.15
C PRO A 39 -8.75 10.61 -1.29
N VAL A 40 -8.11 9.45 -1.50
CA VAL A 40 -7.82 8.94 -2.85
C VAL A 40 -9.06 8.78 -3.73
N GLU A 41 -10.21 8.43 -3.13
CA GLU A 41 -11.47 8.18 -3.85
C GLU A 41 -12.13 9.43 -4.45
N VAL A 42 -11.71 10.63 -4.08
CA VAL A 42 -12.24 11.88 -4.68
C VAL A 42 -11.33 12.44 -5.77
N LEU A 43 -10.13 11.87 -5.94
CA LEU A 43 -9.17 12.35 -6.93
C LEU A 43 -9.64 12.05 -8.35
N SER A 44 -9.38 12.99 -9.26
CA SER A 44 -9.74 12.92 -10.67
C SER A 44 -8.59 13.36 -11.58
N PRO A 45 -8.55 12.88 -12.84
CA PRO A 45 -7.59 13.38 -13.82
C PRO A 45 -7.62 14.91 -13.91
N GLY A 46 -6.46 15.54 -13.88
CA GLY A 46 -6.28 16.99 -13.82
C GLY A 46 -5.85 17.50 -12.45
N ASP A 47 -6.09 16.75 -11.37
CA ASP A 47 -5.68 17.13 -10.02
C ASP A 47 -4.17 17.27 -9.89
N LYS A 48 -3.72 18.24 -9.10
CA LYS A 48 -2.30 18.54 -8.87
C LYS A 48 -1.84 17.89 -7.58
N ILE A 49 -1.15 16.78 -7.70
CA ILE A 49 -0.63 15.98 -6.59
C ILE A 49 0.75 16.50 -6.21
N ILE A 50 0.99 16.72 -4.93
CA ILE A 50 2.33 17.05 -4.43
C ILE A 50 3.15 15.76 -4.39
N THR A 51 4.30 15.77 -5.05
CA THR A 51 5.17 14.59 -5.17
C THR A 51 6.56 14.90 -4.66
N ARG A 52 7.27 13.86 -4.22
CA ARG A 52 8.68 13.93 -3.90
C ARG A 52 9.54 13.99 -5.17
N SER A 53 9.12 13.33 -6.24
CA SER A 53 9.92 13.19 -7.46
C SER A 53 10.06 14.52 -8.22
N SER A 54 8.98 15.29 -8.36
CA SER A 54 8.93 16.49 -9.20
C SER A 54 8.32 17.72 -8.51
N GLY A 55 8.01 17.63 -7.21
CA GLY A 55 7.34 18.68 -6.45
C GLY A 55 5.83 18.68 -6.66
N VAL A 56 5.37 18.83 -7.90
CA VAL A 56 3.96 18.73 -8.27
C VAL A 56 3.82 17.95 -9.58
N ALA A 57 2.89 17.00 -9.62
CA ALA A 57 2.53 16.25 -10.82
C ALA A 57 1.02 16.29 -11.07
N MET A 58 0.64 16.41 -12.33
CA MET A 58 -0.76 16.34 -12.74
C MET A 58 -1.19 14.87 -12.86
N LEU A 59 -2.25 14.51 -12.16
CA LEU A 59 -2.87 13.20 -12.24
C LEU A 59 -3.47 12.99 -13.64
N LYS A 60 -3.13 11.90 -14.31
CA LYS A 60 -3.61 11.58 -15.68
C LYS A 60 -4.74 10.57 -15.70
N GLY A 61 -4.83 9.75 -14.67
CA GLY A 61 -5.79 8.67 -14.59
C GLY A 61 -5.92 8.17 -13.16
N VAL A 62 -7.12 7.68 -12.86
CA VAL A 62 -7.40 6.90 -11.66
C VAL A 62 -8.08 5.63 -12.12
N GLU A 63 -7.55 4.48 -11.72
CA GLU A 63 -8.22 3.19 -11.88
C GLU A 63 -8.54 2.66 -10.49
N CYS A 64 -9.78 2.23 -10.29
CA CYS A 64 -10.20 1.58 -9.06
C CYS A 64 -10.87 0.24 -9.35
N GLY A 65 -10.68 -0.72 -8.45
CA GLY A 65 -11.37 -2.00 -8.51
C GLY A 65 -11.16 -2.83 -7.26
N TYR A 66 -12.02 -3.83 -7.08
CA TYR A 66 -11.85 -4.80 -6.00
C TYR A 66 -10.75 -5.81 -6.35
N LYS A 67 -9.87 -6.05 -5.38
CA LYS A 67 -8.70 -6.94 -5.49
C LYS A 67 -8.60 -7.81 -4.26
N THR A 68 -8.31 -9.09 -4.45
CA THR A 68 -8.01 -10.01 -3.33
C THR A 68 -6.51 -10.00 -3.10
N CYS A 69 -6.04 -9.29 -2.07
CA CYS A 69 -4.62 -9.14 -1.77
C CYS A 69 -4.35 -9.22 -0.27
N GLU A 70 -3.13 -9.62 0.10
CA GLU A 70 -2.62 -9.42 1.46
C GLU A 70 -2.31 -7.94 1.68
N THR A 71 -2.51 -7.47 2.91
CA THR A 71 -2.19 -6.10 3.29
C THR A 71 -1.20 -6.08 4.44
N VAL A 72 -0.50 -4.97 4.60
CA VAL A 72 0.35 -4.69 5.74
C VAL A 72 -0.26 -3.53 6.51
N ARG A 73 -0.59 -3.77 7.78
CA ARG A 73 -0.91 -2.69 8.72
C ARG A 73 0.40 -2.08 9.17
N VAL A 74 0.52 -0.77 8.99
CA VAL A 74 1.65 0.05 9.41
C VAL A 74 1.17 0.92 10.56
N ARG A 75 1.73 0.73 11.75
CA ARG A 75 1.39 1.50 12.94
C ARG A 75 1.90 2.94 12.82
N ALA A 76 1.16 3.90 13.37
CA ALA A 76 1.60 5.30 13.46
C ALA A 76 3.02 5.41 14.05
N GLY A 77 3.85 6.28 13.49
CA GLY A 77 5.22 6.54 13.93
C GLY A 77 6.25 5.44 13.67
N SER A 78 5.89 4.33 13.03
CA SER A 78 6.78 3.16 12.90
C SER A 78 7.93 3.31 11.89
N LEU A 79 7.78 4.19 10.90
CA LEU A 79 8.72 4.37 9.78
C LEU A 79 9.59 5.64 9.91
N GLY A 80 9.83 6.07 11.15
CA GLY A 80 10.68 7.21 11.50
C GLY A 80 10.01 8.57 11.30
N HIS A 81 10.55 9.61 11.96
CA HIS A 81 10.02 10.98 11.94
C HIS A 81 8.51 11.06 12.21
N ASP A 82 7.99 10.23 13.11
CA ASP A 82 6.57 10.12 13.45
C ASP A 82 5.65 9.82 12.25
N ARG A 83 6.14 9.05 11.27
CA ARG A 83 5.38 8.60 10.09
C ARG A 83 5.04 7.10 10.18
N PRO A 84 3.87 6.68 9.69
CA PRO A 84 2.74 7.52 9.27
C PRO A 84 2.13 8.27 10.48
N GLY A 85 1.40 9.35 10.23
CA GLY A 85 0.79 10.16 11.31
C GLY A 85 -0.40 9.45 11.99
N MET A 86 -0.92 8.40 11.37
CA MET A 86 -1.95 7.50 11.89
C MET A 86 -1.69 6.09 11.40
N ASP A 87 -2.35 5.10 12.01
CA ASP A 87 -2.32 3.73 11.51
C ASP A 87 -2.84 3.69 10.08
N THR A 88 -2.09 3.09 9.17
CA THR A 88 -2.49 2.93 7.76
C THR A 88 -2.36 1.47 7.35
N ILE A 89 -3.05 1.12 6.28
CA ILE A 89 -3.04 -0.21 5.68
C ILE A 89 -2.64 -0.02 4.23
N LEU A 90 -1.75 -0.89 3.75
CA LEU A 90 -1.28 -0.87 2.36
C LEU A 90 -1.37 -2.28 1.77
N PRO A 91 -1.62 -2.45 0.47
CA PRO A 91 -1.36 -3.72 -0.20
C PRO A 91 0.09 -4.18 0.07
N SER A 92 0.30 -5.48 0.29
CA SER A 92 1.60 -6.00 0.75
C SER A 92 2.76 -5.72 -0.22
N LYS A 93 2.46 -5.58 -1.52
CA LYS A 93 3.44 -5.24 -2.56
C LYS A 93 3.52 -3.74 -2.87
N GLN A 94 2.74 -2.90 -2.21
CA GLN A 94 2.90 -1.45 -2.34
C GLN A 94 4.29 -1.05 -1.86
N LYS A 95 5.03 -0.31 -2.69
CA LYS A 95 6.36 0.16 -2.32
C LYS A 95 6.29 1.48 -1.58
N ILE A 96 7.10 1.57 -0.53
CA ILE A 96 7.29 2.74 0.32
C ILE A 96 8.73 3.19 0.13
N LEU A 97 8.95 4.48 -0.05
CA LEU A 97 10.29 5.06 -0.05
C LEU A 97 10.79 5.18 1.39
N ILE A 98 11.79 4.37 1.71
CA ILE A 98 12.47 4.38 3.01
C ILE A 98 13.76 5.16 2.87
N ARG A 99 14.00 6.10 3.79
CA ARG A 99 15.13 7.04 3.76
C ARG A 99 15.84 7.16 5.11
N ASP A 100 15.61 6.18 5.97
CA ASP A 100 16.25 6.10 7.28
C ASP A 100 17.33 5.01 7.28
N TRP A 101 17.83 4.68 8.47
CA TRP A 101 18.87 3.66 8.67
C TRP A 101 18.50 2.30 8.06
N ARG A 102 17.22 1.95 7.87
CA ARG A 102 16.81 0.67 7.30
C ARG A 102 17.21 0.55 5.83
N ALA A 103 17.15 1.64 5.05
CA ALA A 103 17.59 1.62 3.66
C ALA A 103 19.10 1.29 3.57
N GLN A 104 19.90 1.92 4.43
CA GLN A 104 21.33 1.67 4.50
C GLN A 104 21.64 0.25 5.01
N ALA A 105 20.97 -0.20 6.08
CA ALA A 105 21.23 -1.48 6.71
C ALA A 105 20.78 -2.67 5.85
N LEU A 106 19.66 -2.56 5.14
CA LEU A 106 19.08 -3.65 4.35
C LEU A 106 19.58 -3.68 2.90
N TYR A 107 19.92 -2.51 2.33
CA TYR A 107 20.21 -2.38 0.90
C TYR A 107 21.49 -1.60 0.57
N ASN A 108 22.23 -1.09 1.56
CA ASN A 108 23.42 -0.26 1.36
C ASN A 108 23.17 0.98 0.47
N GLU A 109 21.95 1.53 0.54
CA GLU A 109 21.52 2.73 -0.19
C GLU A 109 21.00 3.79 0.79
N PRO A 110 21.22 5.10 0.53
CA PRO A 110 20.72 6.16 1.41
C PRO A 110 19.19 6.28 1.41
N GLN A 111 18.54 5.80 0.35
CA GLN A 111 17.10 5.67 0.25
C GLN A 111 16.73 4.53 -0.70
N LYS A 112 15.63 3.84 -0.45
CA LYS A 112 15.17 2.72 -1.28
C LYS A 112 13.65 2.60 -1.31
N LEU A 113 13.09 2.31 -2.48
CA LEU A 113 11.72 1.82 -2.61
C LEU A 113 11.66 0.34 -2.19
N ILE A 114 10.95 0.06 -1.11
CA ILE A 114 10.84 -1.28 -0.52
C ILE A 114 9.36 -1.66 -0.44
N GLU A 115 9.01 -2.88 -0.86
CA GLU A 115 7.65 -3.40 -0.70
C GLU A 115 7.29 -3.49 0.80
N ALA A 116 6.06 -3.11 1.16
CA ALA A 116 5.60 -3.10 2.54
C ALA A 116 5.81 -4.44 3.26
N GLN A 117 5.63 -5.57 2.56
CA GLN A 117 5.87 -6.91 3.11
C GLN A 117 7.32 -7.16 3.55
N ASN A 118 8.30 -6.50 2.92
CA ASN A 118 9.71 -6.67 3.28
C ASN A 118 10.11 -5.83 4.49
N LEU A 119 9.20 -5.00 5.01
CA LEU A 119 9.39 -4.17 6.20
C LEU A 119 8.68 -4.75 7.44
N ILE A 120 8.05 -5.92 7.34
CA ILE A 120 7.33 -6.56 8.44
C ILE A 120 8.30 -6.96 9.55
N ASP A 121 8.01 -6.47 10.77
CA ASP A 121 8.74 -6.81 12.00
C ASP A 121 7.88 -7.60 13.00
N GLY A 122 6.58 -7.77 12.72
CA GLY A 122 5.64 -8.48 13.59
C GLY A 122 5.11 -7.66 14.76
N GLU A 123 5.67 -6.48 15.02
CA GLU A 123 5.27 -5.60 16.12
C GLU A 123 4.54 -4.36 15.59
N TYR A 124 5.24 -3.54 14.79
CA TYR A 124 4.78 -2.27 14.24
C TYR A 124 4.24 -2.40 12.83
N LEU A 125 4.83 -3.29 12.04
CA LEU A 125 4.34 -3.66 10.72
C LEU A 125 3.91 -5.11 10.73
N ARG A 126 2.64 -5.37 10.41
CA ARG A 126 2.05 -6.71 10.49
C ARG A 126 1.32 -7.08 9.21
N LEU A 127 1.61 -8.28 8.70
CA LEU A 127 0.85 -8.87 7.61
C LEU A 127 -0.59 -9.15 8.07
N GLN A 128 -1.54 -8.81 7.23
CA GLN A 128 -2.92 -9.20 7.33
C GLN A 128 -3.23 -10.20 6.20
N PRO A 129 -4.04 -11.23 6.48
CA PRO A 129 -4.36 -12.26 5.50
C PRO A 129 -5.08 -11.66 4.29
N ALA A 130 -4.99 -12.36 3.15
CA ALA A 130 -5.63 -11.93 1.93
C ALA A 130 -7.14 -11.74 2.11
N ALA A 131 -7.63 -10.56 1.74
CA ALA A 131 -9.05 -10.21 1.73
C ALA A 131 -9.38 -9.36 0.50
N GLN A 132 -10.66 -9.17 0.24
CA GLN A 132 -11.11 -8.33 -0.85
C GLN A 132 -11.05 -6.86 -0.42
N HIS A 133 -10.31 -6.05 -1.16
CA HIS A 133 -10.12 -4.63 -0.91
C HIS A 133 -10.42 -3.83 -2.19
N MET A 134 -11.09 -2.69 -2.05
CA MET A 134 -11.09 -1.69 -3.12
C MET A 134 -9.69 -1.08 -3.19
N VAL A 135 -9.09 -1.01 -4.37
CA VAL A 135 -7.73 -0.48 -4.55
C VAL A 135 -7.73 0.54 -5.67
N PHE A 136 -7.12 1.69 -5.41
CA PHE A 136 -6.92 2.80 -6.34
C PHE A 136 -5.49 2.79 -6.88
N ARG A 137 -5.34 3.00 -8.19
CA ARG A 137 -4.06 3.21 -8.85
C ARG A 137 -4.08 4.58 -9.53
N LEU A 138 -3.07 5.38 -9.21
CA LEU A 138 -2.90 6.73 -9.73
C LEU A 138 -1.86 6.71 -10.84
N PHE A 139 -2.17 7.35 -11.97
CA PHE A 139 -1.30 7.38 -13.13
C PHE A 139 -0.82 8.80 -13.43
N PHE A 140 0.46 8.91 -13.76
CA PHE A 140 1.15 10.14 -14.08
C PHE A 140 1.94 9.96 -15.38
N ASP A 141 2.43 11.05 -15.98
CA ASP A 141 3.29 10.98 -17.18
C ASP A 141 4.60 10.24 -16.91
N GLU A 142 5.18 10.45 -15.72
CA GLU A 142 6.41 9.82 -15.25
C GLU A 142 6.17 9.16 -13.87
N PRO A 143 6.94 8.14 -13.48
CA PRO A 143 6.81 7.52 -12.17
C PRO A 143 6.93 8.57 -11.05
N GLN A 144 6.01 8.55 -10.10
CA GLN A 144 5.98 9.50 -8.99
C GLN A 144 6.12 8.79 -7.66
N VAL A 145 6.82 9.42 -6.72
CA VAL A 145 6.68 9.11 -5.30
C VAL A 145 5.77 10.18 -4.71
N ILE A 146 4.57 9.79 -4.28
CA ILE A 146 3.56 10.70 -3.74
C ILE A 146 3.58 10.69 -2.20
N TYR A 147 3.01 11.72 -1.58
CA TYR A 147 2.76 11.72 -0.14
C TYR A 147 1.34 11.22 0.16
N ALA A 148 1.23 10.17 0.97
CA ALA A 148 -0.03 9.49 1.29
C ALA A 148 -0.05 9.04 2.76
N ASP A 149 -0.99 9.52 3.58
CA ASP A 149 -1.03 9.31 5.05
C ASP A 149 0.31 9.60 5.77
N GLY A 150 1.11 10.53 5.23
CA GLY A 150 2.45 10.85 5.72
C GLY A 150 3.56 9.88 5.27
N LEU A 151 3.23 8.86 4.49
CA LEU A 151 4.19 7.99 3.80
C LEU A 151 4.55 8.51 2.42
N GLU A 152 5.68 8.05 1.91
CA GLU A 152 6.16 8.31 0.56
C GLU A 152 5.93 7.04 -0.28
N LEU A 153 4.89 7.01 -1.12
CA LEU A 153 4.45 5.81 -1.83
C LEU A 153 4.82 5.87 -3.32
N ASP A 154 5.31 4.75 -3.85
CA ASP A 154 5.55 4.56 -5.28
C ASP A 154 4.24 4.53 -6.07
N CYS A 155 4.17 5.33 -7.11
CA CYS A 155 3.14 5.29 -8.15
C CYS A 155 3.83 5.10 -9.49
N ALA A 156 3.87 3.85 -9.95
CA ALA A 156 4.44 3.49 -11.23
C ALA A 156 3.59 4.07 -12.38
N THR A 157 4.26 4.43 -13.48
CA THR A 157 3.58 4.73 -14.75
C THR A 157 2.80 3.50 -15.22
N ALA A 158 1.60 3.68 -15.73
CA ALA A 158 1.08 2.79 -16.75
C ALA A 158 0.72 3.63 -17.97
N SER A 159 1.21 3.20 -19.12
CA SER A 159 0.53 3.44 -20.38
C SER A 159 -0.93 3.05 -20.15
N ILE A 160 -1.81 4.06 -20.10
CA ILE A 160 -3.25 3.83 -20.05
C ILE A 160 -3.56 2.97 -21.28
N ARG A 161 -3.85 1.68 -21.10
CA ARG A 161 -4.58 0.95 -22.13
C ARG A 161 -5.95 1.59 -22.14
N MET A 162 -6.13 2.58 -23.01
CA MET A 162 -7.45 3.02 -23.39
C MET A 162 -8.16 1.78 -23.92
N MET A 163 -9.11 1.26 -23.14
CA MET A 163 -10.07 0.30 -23.67
C MET A 163 -10.94 1.12 -24.63
N ALA A 164 -10.70 0.91 -25.92
CA ALA A 164 -11.58 1.38 -26.99
C ALA A 164 -12.92 0.64 -26.93
#